data_AF-A0AA37XEX1-F1
#
_entry.id   AF-A0AA37XEX1-F1
#
_cell.length_a   1.000
_cell.length_b   1.000
_cell.length_c   1.000
_cell.angle_alpha   90.00
_cell.angle_beta   90.00
_cell.angle_gamma   90.00
#
_symmetry.space_group_name_H-M   'P 1'
#
loop_
_entity.id
_entity.type
_entity.pdbx_description
1 polymer ?
#
loop_
_entity_poly.entity_id
_entity_poly.type
_entity_poly.pdbx_seq_one_letter_code
_entity_poly.pdbx_strand_id
1 'polypeptide(L)'
;MVDALVQLESEVRELVRRRAVDPTRDLAGFRALVAEAVGDWEERALRGAVAPLPDVEAAAKQTVDAVAGLGPLQVFLDEPGIEEIWINSPGRVFVARRGVPELTTLLLTSDEVRDLTERMLRPSGRRLDLSMPFVDATLTTGERVHVVIPDVTRAHLAVNIRKYTARAAHLDDLVALGSLPAPRPTSWTRRSPSG
;
A
#
# COMPACT_ATOMS: atom_id res chain seq x y z
N MET A 1 11.08 -19.07 -19.97
CA MET A 1 12.01 -18.72 -18.88
C MET A 1 11.18 -18.09 -17.79
N VAL A 2 11.18 -18.66 -16.58
CA VAL A 2 10.54 -18.02 -15.43
C VAL A 2 11.38 -16.79 -15.09
N ASP A 3 10.73 -15.67 -14.80
CA ASP A 3 11.38 -14.43 -14.38
C ASP A 3 12.22 -14.67 -13.12
N ALA A 4 13.47 -14.21 -13.11
CA ALA A 4 14.40 -14.35 -11.99
C ALA A 4 13.82 -13.75 -10.70
N LEU A 5 13.06 -12.66 -10.82
CA LEU A 5 12.40 -12.02 -9.68
C LEU A 5 11.34 -12.92 -9.04
N VAL A 6 10.51 -13.59 -9.86
CA VAL A 6 9.45 -14.48 -9.38
C VAL A 6 10.03 -15.70 -8.65
N GLN A 7 11.17 -16.20 -9.12
CA GLN A 7 11.89 -17.29 -8.46
C GLN A 7 12.49 -16.86 -7.13
N LEU A 8 13.15 -15.70 -7.08
CA LEU A 8 13.68 -15.12 -5.85
C LEU A 8 12.56 -14.90 -4.81
N GLU A 9 11.42 -14.34 -5.22
CA GLU A 9 10.28 -14.13 -4.34
C GLU A 9 9.77 -15.46 -3.76
N SER A 10 9.64 -16.49 -4.60
CA SER A 10 9.21 -17.82 -4.17
C SER A 10 10.16 -18.44 -3.15
N GLU A 11 11.48 -18.25 -3.36
CA GLU A 11 12.53 -18.72 -2.45
C GLU A 11 12.47 -17.99 -1.10
N VAL A 12 12.33 -16.65 -1.11
CA VAL A 12 12.18 -15.86 0.11
C VAL A 12 10.92 -16.24 0.88
N ARG A 13 9.77 -16.44 0.19
CA ARG A 13 8.53 -16.92 0.83
C ARG A 13 8.72 -18.26 1.53
N GLU A 14 9.50 -19.17 0.94
CA GLU A 14 9.83 -20.46 1.55
C GLU A 14 10.76 -20.31 2.74
N LEU A 15 11.77 -19.43 2.66
CA LEU A 15 12.66 -19.13 3.78
C LEU A 15 11.90 -18.53 4.97
N VAL A 16 10.97 -17.61 4.72
CA VAL A 16 10.08 -17.03 5.75
C VAL A 16 9.26 -18.11 6.44
N ARG A 17 8.63 -19.02 5.67
CA ARG A 17 7.86 -20.15 6.23
C ARG A 17 8.74 -21.07 7.07
N ARG A 18 9.93 -21.43 6.59
CA ARG A 18 10.85 -22.35 7.27
C ARG A 18 11.44 -21.76 8.56
N ARG A 19 11.83 -20.48 8.52
CA ARG A 19 12.44 -19.79 9.66
C ARG A 19 11.39 -19.19 10.62
N ALA A 20 10.10 -19.32 10.31
CA ALA A 20 8.98 -18.76 11.07
C ALA A 20 9.14 -17.26 11.38
N VAL A 21 9.78 -16.52 10.47
CA VAL A 21 9.94 -15.06 10.56
C VAL A 21 8.58 -14.43 10.27
N ASP A 22 8.17 -13.45 11.06
CA ASP A 22 7.00 -12.62 10.75
C ASP A 22 7.50 -11.31 10.11
N PRO A 23 7.40 -11.15 8.78
CA PRO A 23 7.92 -9.99 8.08
C PRO A 23 7.24 -8.68 8.48
N THR A 24 6.04 -8.76 9.06
CA THR A 24 5.26 -7.60 9.50
C THR A 24 5.63 -7.13 10.91
N ARG A 25 6.16 -8.04 11.74
CA ARG A 25 6.57 -7.72 13.13
C ARG A 25 8.07 -7.44 13.24
N ASP A 26 8.88 -8.09 12.42
CA ASP A 26 10.33 -7.89 12.36
C ASP A 26 10.79 -7.55 10.94
N LEU A 27 10.53 -6.31 10.55
CA LEU A 27 10.93 -5.83 9.23
C LEU A 27 12.46 -5.73 9.09
N ALA A 28 13.19 -5.46 10.18
CA ALA A 28 14.64 -5.35 10.16
C ALA A 28 15.30 -6.71 9.93
N GLY A 29 14.90 -7.73 10.71
CA GLY A 29 15.35 -9.11 10.51
C GLY A 29 14.91 -9.68 9.17
N PHE A 30 13.70 -9.36 8.72
CA PHE A 30 13.25 -9.78 7.39
C PHE A 30 14.06 -9.12 6.26
N ARG A 31 14.37 -7.83 6.34
CA ARG A 31 15.25 -7.16 5.37
C ARG A 31 16.65 -7.79 5.32
N ALA A 32 17.19 -8.17 6.48
CA ALA A 32 18.46 -8.89 6.55
C ALA A 32 18.36 -10.27 5.87
N LEU A 33 17.26 -11.00 6.07
CA LEU A 33 17.01 -12.28 5.40
C LEU A 33 16.89 -12.13 3.88
N VAL A 34 16.22 -11.08 3.39
CA VAL A 34 16.15 -10.82 1.95
C VAL A 34 17.53 -10.47 1.39
N ALA A 35 18.32 -9.66 2.11
CA ALA A 35 19.69 -9.35 1.69
C ALA A 35 20.58 -10.60 1.62
N GLU A 36 20.45 -11.52 2.59
CA GLU A 36 21.12 -12.84 2.58
C GLU A 36 20.71 -13.65 1.33
N ALA A 37 19.40 -13.79 1.10
CA ALA A 37 18.88 -14.56 -0.04
C ALA A 37 19.29 -13.98 -1.41
N VAL A 38 19.36 -12.66 -1.51
CA VAL A 38 19.82 -11.95 -2.71
C VAL A 38 21.32 -12.17 -2.93
N GLY A 39 22.14 -12.11 -1.87
CA GLY A 39 23.57 -12.45 -1.96
C GLY A 39 23.80 -13.88 -2.44
N ASP A 40 23.06 -14.85 -1.86
CA ASP A 40 23.09 -16.25 -2.29
C ASP A 40 22.63 -16.43 -3.75
N TRP A 41 21.69 -15.59 -4.21
CA TRP A 41 21.26 -15.58 -5.61
C TRP A 41 22.37 -15.11 -6.54
N GLU A 42 23.05 -14.02 -6.21
CA GLU A 42 24.16 -13.48 -7.01
C GLU A 42 25.31 -14.48 -7.12
N GLU A 43 25.68 -15.16 -6.02
CA GLU A 43 26.72 -16.19 -6.06
C GLU A 43 26.36 -17.36 -7.00
N ARG A 44 25.08 -17.77 -7.01
CA ARG A 44 24.59 -18.80 -7.93
C ARG A 44 24.53 -18.31 -9.37
N ALA A 45 24.17 -17.05 -9.59
CA ALA A 45 24.13 -16.44 -10.91
C ALA A 45 25.54 -16.36 -11.52
N LEU A 46 26.56 -15.99 -10.73
CA LEU A 46 27.97 -15.99 -11.15
C LEU A 46 28.47 -17.38 -11.57
N ARG A 47 27.94 -18.44 -10.95
CA ARG A 47 28.24 -19.84 -11.30
C ARG A 47 27.38 -20.36 -12.46
N GLY A 48 26.49 -19.55 -13.01
CA GLY A 48 25.58 -19.92 -14.10
C GLY A 48 24.43 -20.85 -13.70
N ALA A 49 24.14 -20.99 -12.40
CA ALA A 49 23.08 -21.88 -11.90
C ALA A 49 21.67 -21.24 -11.99
N VAL A 50 21.59 -19.91 -11.98
CA VAL A 50 20.35 -19.13 -12.12
C VAL A 50 20.58 -17.91 -13.02
N ALA A 51 19.50 -17.30 -13.50
CA ALA A 51 19.58 -16.05 -14.26
C ALA A 51 19.99 -14.87 -13.34
N PRO A 52 20.87 -13.96 -13.81
CA PRO A 52 21.23 -12.79 -13.03
C PRO A 52 20.05 -11.83 -12.88
N LEU A 53 20.01 -11.14 -11.74
CA LEU A 53 19.06 -10.05 -11.52
C LEU A 53 19.58 -8.81 -12.26
N PRO A 54 18.75 -8.11 -13.04
CA PRO A 54 19.17 -6.89 -13.74
C PRO A 54 19.57 -5.76 -12.79
N ASP A 55 18.85 -5.65 -11.67
CA ASP A 55 19.09 -4.68 -10.60
C ASP A 55 18.81 -5.37 -9.26
N VAL A 56 19.88 -5.57 -8.50
CA VAL A 56 19.90 -6.31 -7.22
C VAL A 56 19.17 -5.53 -6.14
N GLU A 57 19.36 -4.21 -6.08
CA GLU A 57 18.75 -3.34 -5.07
C GLU A 57 17.24 -3.22 -5.31
N ALA A 58 16.85 -3.04 -6.58
CA ALA A 58 15.44 -3.03 -6.96
C ALA A 58 14.76 -4.38 -6.69
N ALA A 59 15.42 -5.51 -7.00
CA ALA A 59 14.89 -6.84 -6.74
C ALA A 59 14.74 -7.11 -5.23
N ALA A 60 15.71 -6.69 -4.41
CA ALA A 60 15.63 -6.78 -2.95
C ALA A 60 14.44 -5.96 -2.42
N LYS A 61 14.29 -4.70 -2.86
CA LYS A 61 13.16 -3.85 -2.47
C LYS A 61 11.83 -4.47 -2.88
N GLN A 62 11.70 -4.91 -4.13
CA GLN A 62 10.48 -5.55 -4.64
C GLN A 62 10.13 -6.82 -3.87
N THR A 63 11.13 -7.63 -3.50
CA THR A 63 10.92 -8.84 -2.70
C THR A 63 10.48 -8.50 -1.28
N VAL A 64 11.07 -7.47 -0.67
CA VAL A 64 10.63 -6.98 0.65
C VAL A 64 9.19 -6.49 0.58
N ASP A 65 8.84 -5.69 -0.43
CA ASP A 65 7.50 -5.15 -0.62
C ASP A 65 6.48 -6.27 -0.90
N ALA A 66 6.86 -7.29 -1.68
CA ALA A 66 6.05 -8.48 -1.99
C ALA A 66 5.68 -9.29 -0.75
N VAL A 67 6.63 -9.46 0.18
CA VAL A 67 6.52 -10.42 1.28
C VAL A 67 6.18 -9.75 2.62
N ALA A 68 6.69 -8.55 2.89
CA ALA A 68 6.43 -7.77 4.11
C ALA A 68 5.52 -6.57 3.90
N GLY A 69 5.45 -6.04 2.68
CA GLY A 69 4.55 -4.94 2.32
C GLY A 69 3.17 -5.42 1.87
N LEU A 70 2.47 -4.57 1.13
CA LEU A 70 1.21 -4.90 0.47
C LEU A 70 1.42 -5.35 -0.98
N GLY A 71 2.60 -5.93 -1.25
CA GLY A 71 3.01 -6.49 -2.52
C GLY A 71 2.74 -5.59 -3.71
N PRO A 72 1.98 -6.04 -4.71
CA PRO A 72 1.76 -5.26 -5.93
C PRO A 72 1.03 -3.93 -5.69
N LEU A 73 0.34 -3.76 -4.56
CA LEU A 73 -0.27 -2.48 -4.19
C LEU A 73 0.74 -1.46 -3.65
N GLN A 74 1.92 -1.90 -3.23
CA GLN A 74 2.91 -1.04 -2.58
C GLN A 74 3.33 0.12 -3.49
N VAL A 75 3.45 -0.10 -4.80
CA VAL A 75 3.78 0.95 -5.76
C VAL A 75 2.79 2.11 -5.73
N PHE A 76 1.50 1.82 -5.52
CA PHE A 76 0.45 2.85 -5.45
C PHE A 76 0.38 3.52 -4.07
N LEU A 77 0.71 2.78 -3.02
CA LEU A 77 0.81 3.30 -1.66
C LEU A 77 2.02 4.23 -1.50
N ASP A 78 3.13 3.92 -2.15
CA ASP A 78 4.35 4.74 -2.11
C ASP A 78 4.20 6.00 -2.95
N GLU A 79 3.30 6.03 -3.94
CA GLU A 79 3.18 7.16 -4.87
C GLU A 79 2.43 8.37 -4.25
N PRO A 80 3.08 9.52 -4.03
CA PRO A 80 2.46 10.64 -3.30
C PRO A 80 1.23 11.26 -3.97
N GLY A 81 1.10 11.13 -5.29
CA GLY A 81 -0.01 11.68 -6.06
C GLY A 81 -1.31 10.87 -5.98
N ILE A 82 -1.26 9.66 -5.41
CA ILE A 82 -2.43 8.79 -5.21
C ILE A 82 -3.08 9.12 -3.86
N GLU A 83 -4.39 9.27 -3.87
CA GLU A 83 -5.21 9.64 -2.72
C GLU A 83 -6.06 8.48 -2.21
N GLU A 84 -6.60 7.66 -3.12
CA GLU A 84 -7.40 6.49 -2.79
C GLU A 84 -7.07 5.32 -3.72
N ILE A 85 -7.26 4.10 -3.23
CA ILE A 85 -7.12 2.86 -3.99
C ILE A 85 -8.40 2.04 -3.78
N TRP A 86 -8.97 1.50 -4.85
CA TRP A 86 -10.13 0.61 -4.80
C TRP A 86 -9.85 -0.71 -5.47
N ILE A 87 -10.29 -1.80 -4.87
CA ILE A 87 -10.33 -3.13 -5.48
C ILE A 87 -11.78 -3.57 -5.46
N ASN A 88 -12.44 -3.49 -6.61
CA ASN A 88 -13.85 -3.90 -6.74
C ASN A 88 -13.98 -5.36 -7.18
N SER A 89 -12.95 -5.85 -7.87
CA SER A 89 -12.77 -7.24 -8.26
C SER A 89 -11.29 -7.49 -8.52
N PRO A 90 -10.81 -8.74 -8.55
CA PRO A 90 -9.39 -9.04 -8.76
C PRO A 90 -8.81 -8.40 -10.04
N GLY A 91 -9.59 -8.30 -11.11
CA GLY A 91 -9.20 -7.62 -12.35
C GLY A 91 -9.58 -6.14 -12.46
N ARG A 92 -10.08 -5.50 -11.38
CA ARG A 92 -10.50 -4.09 -11.39
C ARG A 92 -9.97 -3.36 -10.17
N VAL A 93 -8.72 -2.90 -10.30
CA VAL A 93 -8.03 -2.06 -9.33
C VAL A 93 -8.01 -0.62 -9.85
N PHE A 94 -8.51 0.32 -9.05
CA PHE A 94 -8.55 1.74 -9.39
C PHE A 94 -7.70 2.54 -8.41
N VAL A 95 -7.16 3.66 -8.88
CA VAL A 95 -6.49 4.66 -8.04
C VAL A 95 -7.13 6.03 -8.28
N ALA A 96 -7.23 6.87 -7.25
CA ALA A 96 -7.61 8.27 -7.41
C ALA A 96 -6.39 9.17 -7.43
N ARG A 97 -6.32 10.04 -8.43
CA ARG A 97 -5.35 11.13 -8.51
C ARG A 97 -6.09 12.44 -8.63
N ARG A 98 -5.83 13.38 -7.71
CA ARG A 98 -6.50 14.69 -7.72
C ARG A 98 -8.03 14.58 -7.81
N GLY A 99 -8.60 13.59 -7.12
CA GLY A 99 -10.04 13.28 -7.14
C GLY A 99 -10.57 12.56 -8.39
N VAL A 100 -9.73 12.23 -9.38
CA VAL A 100 -10.16 11.52 -10.59
C VAL A 100 -9.78 10.03 -10.49
N PRO A 101 -10.74 9.09 -10.64
CA PRO A 101 -10.45 7.66 -10.62
C PRO A 101 -9.87 7.17 -11.95
N GLU A 102 -8.82 6.36 -11.88
CA GLU A 102 -8.10 5.76 -13.00
C GLU A 102 -8.01 4.25 -12.80
N LEU A 103 -8.31 3.46 -13.84
CA LEU A 103 -8.11 2.01 -13.81
C LEU A 103 -6.61 1.71 -13.98
N THR A 104 -6.06 0.86 -13.11
CA THR A 104 -4.66 0.45 -13.21
C THR A 104 -4.49 -0.78 -14.11
N THR A 105 -3.25 -1.07 -14.48
CA THR A 105 -2.89 -2.32 -15.18
C THR A 105 -2.68 -3.49 -14.22
N LEU A 106 -2.89 -3.29 -12.91
CA LEU A 106 -2.69 -4.34 -11.92
C LEU A 106 -3.85 -5.34 -11.98
N LEU A 107 -3.50 -6.59 -12.25
CA LEU A 107 -4.40 -7.73 -12.17
C LEU A 107 -4.03 -8.58 -10.97
N LEU A 108 -5.02 -8.88 -10.15
CA LEU A 108 -4.91 -9.77 -9.00
C LEU A 108 -5.81 -10.99 -9.23
N THR A 109 -5.58 -12.02 -8.43
CA THR A 109 -6.45 -13.16 -8.22
C THR A 109 -7.30 -12.96 -6.97
N SER A 110 -8.39 -13.72 -6.85
CA SER A 110 -9.24 -13.66 -5.64
C SER A 110 -8.46 -14.01 -4.36
N ASP A 111 -7.50 -14.92 -4.47
CA ASP A 111 -6.67 -15.34 -3.35
C ASP A 111 -5.67 -14.24 -2.96
N GLU A 112 -5.05 -13.57 -3.94
CA GLU A 112 -4.19 -12.41 -3.65
C GLU A 112 -4.94 -11.28 -2.96
N VAL A 113 -6.19 -10.99 -3.34
CA VAL A 113 -7.02 -9.98 -2.66
C VAL A 113 -7.34 -10.40 -1.22
N ARG A 114 -7.59 -11.69 -0.97
CA ARG A 114 -7.81 -12.23 0.37
C ARG A 114 -6.54 -12.11 1.22
N ASP A 115 -5.40 -12.56 0.68
CA ASP A 115 -4.10 -12.48 1.34
C ASP A 115 -3.71 -11.04 1.69
N LEU A 116 -3.95 -10.10 0.76
CA LEU A 116 -3.74 -8.67 0.99
C LEU A 116 -4.65 -8.17 2.12
N THR A 117 -5.94 -8.51 2.09
CA THR A 117 -6.89 -8.15 3.14
C THR A 117 -6.42 -8.64 4.51
N GLU A 118 -6.00 -9.90 4.61
CA GLU A 118 -5.48 -10.44 5.86
C GLU A 118 -4.22 -9.72 6.33
N ARG A 119 -3.28 -9.43 5.43
CA ARG A 119 -2.08 -8.63 5.76
C ARG A 119 -2.43 -7.22 6.25
N MET A 120 -3.40 -6.56 5.62
CA MET A 120 -3.87 -5.23 6.03
C MET A 120 -4.50 -5.24 7.43
N LEU A 121 -5.25 -6.29 7.78
CA LEU A 121 -5.97 -6.36 9.05
C LEU A 121 -5.13 -6.91 10.21
N ARG A 122 -4.10 -7.71 9.92
CA ARG A 122 -3.19 -8.33 10.90
C ARG A 122 -2.73 -7.38 12.01
N PRO A 123 -2.17 -6.17 11.71
CA PRO A 123 -1.69 -5.25 12.75
C PRO A 123 -2.80 -4.72 13.68
N SER A 124 -4.00 -4.55 13.15
CA SER A 124 -5.15 -4.04 13.90
C SER A 124 -5.83 -5.11 14.79
N GLY A 125 -5.51 -6.39 14.59
CA GLY A 125 -6.17 -7.52 15.24
C GLY A 125 -7.64 -7.72 14.82
N ARG A 126 -8.12 -6.97 13.82
CA ARG A 126 -9.48 -7.10 13.30
C ARG A 126 -9.61 -8.33 12.42
N ARG A 127 -10.83 -8.87 12.35
CA ARG A 127 -11.16 -10.04 11.53
C ARG A 127 -12.32 -9.68 10.61
N LEU A 128 -12.36 -10.34 9.47
CA LEU A 128 -13.40 -10.21 8.46
C LEU A 128 -13.95 -11.61 8.19
N ASP A 129 -15.23 -11.83 8.50
CA ASP A 129 -15.91 -13.12 8.32
C ASP A 129 -17.41 -12.91 8.05
N LEU A 130 -18.16 -13.98 7.82
CA LEU A 130 -19.58 -13.88 7.47
C LEU A 130 -20.47 -13.33 8.59
N SER A 131 -20.00 -13.34 9.85
CA SER A 131 -20.71 -12.72 10.98
C SER A 131 -20.41 -11.22 11.11
N MET A 132 -19.24 -10.80 10.63
CA MET A 132 -18.80 -9.41 10.53
C MET A 132 -18.36 -9.12 9.08
N PRO A 133 -19.32 -8.90 8.15
CA PRO A 133 -19.06 -8.86 6.71
C PRO A 133 -18.38 -7.57 6.24
N PHE A 134 -18.05 -6.65 7.14
CA PHE A 134 -17.25 -5.48 6.83
C PHE A 134 -16.35 -5.12 8.00
N VAL A 135 -15.26 -4.41 7.70
CA VAL A 135 -14.28 -3.98 8.69
C VAL A 135 -13.62 -2.68 8.28
N ASP A 136 -13.43 -1.80 9.27
CA ASP A 136 -12.61 -0.60 9.17
C ASP A 136 -11.34 -0.77 10.01
N ALA A 137 -10.19 -0.43 9.44
CA ALA A 137 -8.90 -0.47 10.13
C ALA A 137 -7.97 0.65 9.64
N THR A 138 -6.85 0.79 10.34
CA THR A 138 -5.75 1.67 9.95
C THR A 138 -4.51 0.82 9.70
N LEU A 139 -3.88 1.02 8.55
CA LEU A 139 -2.62 0.38 8.20
C LEU A 139 -1.48 0.91 9.09
N THR A 140 -0.36 0.19 9.13
CA THR A 140 0.83 0.60 9.91
C THR A 140 1.40 1.96 9.48
N THR A 141 1.19 2.32 8.22
CA THR A 141 1.61 3.57 7.58
C THR A 141 0.59 4.71 7.73
N GLY A 142 -0.57 4.44 8.35
CA GLY A 142 -1.58 5.45 8.72
C GLY A 142 -2.76 5.58 7.75
N GLU A 143 -2.74 4.92 6.60
CA GLU A 143 -3.86 4.87 5.67
C GLU A 143 -5.05 4.15 6.31
N ARG A 144 -6.25 4.56 5.93
CA ARG A 144 -7.49 3.94 6.38
C ARG A 144 -7.93 2.90 5.37
N VAL A 145 -8.25 1.71 5.83
CA VAL A 145 -8.77 0.62 5.00
C VAL A 145 -10.18 0.26 5.42
N HIS A 146 -11.05 0.10 4.43
CA HIS A 146 -12.39 -0.45 4.56
C HIS A 146 -12.50 -1.68 3.66
N VAL A 147 -12.93 -2.80 4.21
CA VAL A 147 -13.10 -4.05 3.45
C VAL A 147 -14.50 -4.61 3.67
N VAL A 148 -15.11 -5.12 2.60
CA VAL A 148 -16.45 -5.70 2.61
C VAL A 148 -16.43 -7.07 1.93
N ILE A 149 -17.00 -8.07 2.61
CA ILE A 149 -17.41 -9.34 2.02
C ILE A 149 -18.70 -9.09 1.23
N PRO A 150 -18.75 -9.40 -0.07
CA PRO A 150 -19.97 -9.25 -0.85
C PRO A 150 -21.10 -10.16 -0.35
N ASP A 151 -22.34 -9.68 -0.49
CA ASP A 151 -23.53 -10.53 -0.36
C ASP A 151 -23.58 -11.59 -1.47
N VAL A 152 -24.53 -12.53 -1.38
CA VAL A 152 -24.68 -13.72 -2.25
C VAL A 152 -24.68 -13.41 -3.76
N THR A 153 -24.93 -12.17 -4.17
CA THR A 153 -25.00 -11.72 -5.57
C THR A 153 -23.67 -11.24 -6.16
N ARG A 154 -22.65 -10.99 -5.34
CA ARG A 154 -21.33 -10.49 -5.77
C ARG A 154 -20.25 -11.52 -5.43
N ALA A 155 -19.27 -11.67 -6.32
CA ALA A 155 -18.29 -12.76 -6.24
C ALA A 155 -17.00 -12.43 -5.48
N HIS A 156 -16.67 -11.14 -5.29
CA HIS A 156 -15.34 -10.72 -4.83
C HIS A 156 -15.39 -9.70 -3.69
N LEU A 157 -14.38 -9.76 -2.81
CA LEU A 157 -14.15 -8.75 -1.78
C LEU A 157 -14.02 -7.36 -2.41
N ALA A 158 -14.60 -6.36 -1.75
CA ALA A 158 -14.39 -4.96 -2.07
C ALA A 158 -13.45 -4.33 -1.04
N VAL A 159 -12.37 -3.69 -1.50
CA VAL A 159 -11.39 -3.01 -0.64
C VAL A 159 -11.32 -1.55 -1.05
N ASN A 160 -11.35 -0.64 -0.08
CA ASN A 160 -11.06 0.77 -0.24
C ASN A 160 -9.93 1.16 0.72
N ILE A 161 -8.86 1.74 0.19
CA ILE A 161 -7.75 2.29 0.95
C ILE A 161 -7.71 3.79 0.70
N ARG A 162 -7.74 4.60 1.77
CA ARG A 162 -7.68 6.06 1.71
C ARG A 162 -6.37 6.51 2.32
N LYS A 163 -5.55 7.16 1.51
CA LYS A 163 -4.27 7.72 1.93
C LYS A 163 -4.48 9.06 2.61
N TYR A 164 -3.58 9.37 3.55
CA TYR A 164 -3.52 10.72 4.11
C TYR A 164 -2.69 11.61 3.19
N THR A 165 -3.34 12.19 2.18
CA THR A 165 -2.70 13.18 1.31
C THR A 165 -3.07 14.56 1.80
N ALA A 166 -2.12 15.26 2.43
CA ALA A 166 -2.32 16.64 2.84
C ALA A 166 -2.40 17.52 1.58
N ARG A 167 -3.62 17.85 1.15
CA ARG A 167 -3.86 18.76 0.01
C ARG A 167 -3.49 20.21 0.31
N ALA A 168 -3.40 20.57 1.58
CA ALA A 168 -3.03 21.89 2.06
C ALA A 168 -2.14 21.73 3.30
N ALA A 169 -0.96 22.34 3.26
CA ALA A 169 -0.06 22.42 4.41
C ALA A 169 -0.22 23.78 5.12
N HIS A 170 -0.64 24.80 4.39
CA HIS A 170 -0.79 26.17 4.87
C HIS A 170 -2.21 26.70 4.64
N LEU A 171 -2.58 27.76 5.37
CA LEU A 171 -3.89 28.40 5.24
C LEU A 171 -4.11 28.95 3.82
N ASP A 172 -3.05 29.46 3.19
CA ASP A 172 -3.10 29.98 1.82
C ASP A 172 -3.42 28.89 0.80
N ASP A 173 -2.98 27.64 1.03
CA ASP A 173 -3.34 26.51 0.18
C ASP A 173 -4.84 26.22 0.26
N LEU A 174 -5.45 26.35 1.44
CA LEU A 174 -6.91 26.20 1.62
C LEU A 174 -7.69 27.29 0.89
N VAL A 175 -7.15 28.51 0.84
CA VAL A 175 -7.73 29.61 0.04
C VAL A 175 -7.57 29.33 -1.46
N ALA A 176 -6.39 28.89 -1.90
CA ALA A 176 -6.13 28.53 -3.29
C ALA A 176 -7.02 27.38 -3.79
N LEU A 177 -7.34 26.43 -2.90
CA LEU A 177 -8.27 25.32 -3.16
C LEU A 177 -9.76 25.75 -3.09
N GLY A 178 -10.05 27.01 -2.75
CA GLY A 178 -11.42 27.51 -2.59
C GLY A 178 -12.16 26.97 -1.37
N SER A 179 -11.47 26.21 -0.50
CA SER A 179 -12.02 25.68 0.75
C SER A 179 -12.23 26.77 1.79
N LEU A 180 -11.45 27.85 1.72
CA LEU A 180 -11.62 29.05 2.54
C LEU A 180 -11.72 30.29 1.65
N PRO A 181 -12.57 31.28 2.02
CA PRO A 181 -12.53 32.58 1.39
C PRO A 181 -11.20 33.27 1.71
N ALA A 182 -10.67 34.05 0.77
CA ALA A 182 -9.47 34.85 1.01
C ALA A 182 -9.65 35.73 2.25
N PRO A 183 -8.62 35.85 3.11
CA PRO A 183 -8.71 36.63 4.34
C PRO A 183 -9.12 38.06 3.99
N ARG A 184 -10.31 38.46 4.46
CA ARG A 184 -10.75 39.85 4.33
C ARG A 184 -10.00 40.68 5.38
N PRO A 185 -9.35 41.79 4.99
CA PRO A 185 -8.80 42.70 5.98
C PRO A 185 -9.95 43.20 6.86
N THR A 186 -9.93 42.82 8.14
CA THR A 186 -10.91 43.31 9.10
C THR A 186 -10.57 44.77 9.39
N SER A 187 -11.36 45.69 8.85
CA SER A 187 -11.23 47.12 9.11
C SER A 187 -11.73 47.43 10.53
N TRP A 188 -11.02 46.96 11.55
CA TRP A 188 -11.12 47.50 12.91
C TRP A 188 -10.26 48.76 13.01
N THR A 189 -10.55 49.77 12.18
CA THR A 189 -10.08 51.12 12.45
C THR A 189 -10.91 51.65 13.61
N ARG A 190 -10.30 51.60 14.80
CA ARG A 190 -10.76 52.21 16.04
C ARG A 190 -11.17 53.66 15.74
N ARG A 191 -12.48 53.95 15.68
CA ARG A 191 -12.94 55.34 15.78
C ARG A 191 -12.68 55.79 17.21
N SER A 192 -11.58 56.52 17.41
CA SER A 192 -11.40 57.32 18.62
C SER A 192 -12.50 58.40 18.63
N PRO A 193 -13.31 58.52 19.69
CA PRO A 193 -14.16 59.68 19.84
C PRO A 193 -13.28 60.86 20.26
N SER A 194 -13.17 61.85 19.37
CA SER A 194 -12.67 63.17 19.71
C SER A 194 -13.69 63.83 20.66
N GLY A 195 -13.29 64.00 21.92
CA GLY A 195 -13.92 64.86 22.91
C GLY A 195 -12.91 65.90 23.37
#